data_AF-A0A526YP20-F1
#
_entry.id   AF-A0A526YP20-F1
#
_cell.length_a   1.000
_cell.length_b   1.000
_cell.length_c   1.000
_cell.angle_alpha   90.00
_cell.angle_beta   90.00
_cell.angle_gamma   90.00
#
_symmetry.space_group_name_H-M   'P 1'
#
loop_
_entity.id
_entity.type
_entity.pdbx_description
1 polymer ?
#
loop_
_entity_poly.entity_id
_entity_poly.type
_entity_poly.pdbx_seq_one_letter_code
_entity_poly.pdbx_strand_id
1 'polypeptide(L)' 'LTQPGIPPGKTFVYEFDLVKSGTFMYHPHADEMVQMAMGMMGFFVIHPKDPKFMRVDRDFVFLLNAFDIEPGSYVPR' A
#
# COMPACT_ATOMS: atom_id res chain seq x y z
N LEU A 1 6.75 17.44 -4.65
CA LEU A 1 5.45 16.92 -5.15
C LEU A 1 5.55 16.74 -6.66
N THR A 2 5.02 15.64 -7.19
CA THR A 2 5.08 15.28 -8.61
C THR A 2 3.75 15.48 -9.35
N GLN A 3 2.65 15.64 -8.63
CA GLN A 3 1.30 15.79 -9.16
C GLN A 3 0.40 16.57 -8.20
N PRO A 4 -0.71 17.17 -8.67
CA PRO A 4 -1.79 17.64 -7.81
C PRO A 4 -2.54 16.45 -7.16
N GLY A 5 -3.20 16.73 -6.03
CA GLY A 5 -4.08 15.76 -5.38
C GLY A 5 -5.28 15.40 -6.25
N ILE A 6 -5.79 14.17 -6.11
CA ILE A 6 -6.96 13.67 -6.83
C ILE A 6 -8.23 14.20 -6.13
N PRO A 7 -9.07 15.02 -6.78
CA PRO A 7 -10.28 15.54 -6.14
C PRO A 7 -11.31 14.45 -5.84
N PRO A 8 -12.23 14.67 -4.87
CA PRO A 8 -13.33 13.74 -4.61
C PRO A 8 -14.15 13.42 -5.86
N GLY A 9 -14.44 12.13 -6.07
CA GLY A 9 -15.20 11.64 -7.22
C GLY A 9 -14.46 11.69 -8.55
N LYS A 10 -13.14 11.92 -8.54
CA LYS A 10 -12.29 11.87 -9.75
C LYS A 10 -11.38 10.65 -9.72
N THR A 11 -10.87 10.32 -10.90
CA THR A 11 -9.96 9.20 -11.12
C THR A 11 -8.64 9.72 -11.67
N PHE A 12 -7.55 9.05 -11.32
CA PHE A 12 -6.23 9.26 -11.89
C PHE A 12 -5.65 7.92 -12.32
N VAL A 13 -4.95 7.90 -13.45
CA VAL A 13 -4.26 6.70 -13.95
C VAL A 13 -2.79 6.79 -13.57
N TYR A 14 -2.31 5.80 -12.82
CA TYR A 14 -0.88 5.60 -12.58
C TYR A 14 -0.34 4.58 -13.59
N GLU A 15 0.64 5.00 -14.39
CA GLU A 15 1.33 4.15 -15.36
C GLU A 15 2.84 4.24 -15.14
N PHE A 16 3.49 3.10 -14.94
CA PHE A 16 4.93 2.99 -14.71
C PHE A 16 5.43 1.56 -14.97
N ASP A 17 6.70 1.43 -15.33
CA ASP A 17 7.33 0.14 -15.60
C ASP A 17 7.79 -0.57 -14.32
N LEU A 18 7.54 -1.88 -14.25
CA LEU A 18 8.01 -2.74 -13.16
C LEU A 18 9.40 -3.29 -13.49
N VAL A 19 10.43 -2.53 -13.16
CA VAL A 19 11.82 -2.85 -13.54
C VAL A 19 12.53 -3.80 -12.57
N LYS A 20 12.12 -3.84 -11.30
CA LYS A 20 12.79 -4.60 -10.23
C LYS A 20 11.79 -5.44 -9.45
N SER A 21 12.05 -6.74 -9.36
CA SER A 21 11.31 -7.64 -8.46
C SER A 21 11.63 -7.38 -6.99
N GLY A 22 10.64 -7.53 -6.12
CA GLY A 22 10.78 -7.33 -4.68
C GLY A 22 9.45 -7.08 -3.98
N THR A 23 9.52 -6.82 -2.68
CA THR A 23 8.39 -6.38 -1.86
C THR A 23 8.45 -4.87 -1.73
N PHE A 24 7.40 -4.19 -2.19
CA PHE A 24 7.22 -2.74 -2.07
C PHE A 24 5.91 -2.44 -1.36
N MET A 25 5.62 -1.15 -1.19
CA MET A 25 4.40 -0.65 -0.57
C MET A 25 3.82 0.51 -1.39
N TYR A 26 2.54 0.76 -1.20
CA TYR A 26 1.90 1.99 -1.65
C TYR A 26 1.19 2.67 -0.47
N HIS A 27 1.27 3.99 -0.43
CA HIS A 27 0.57 4.86 0.52
C HIS A 27 0.42 6.27 -0.08
N PRO A 28 -0.55 7.07 0.37
CA PRO A 28 -0.69 8.46 -0.05
C PRO A 28 0.50 9.31 0.39
N HIS A 29 0.88 10.27 -0.45
CA HIS A 29 1.80 11.37 -0.11
C HIS A 29 1.08 12.72 -0.04
N ALA A 30 -0.19 12.69 0.39
CA ALA A 30 -1.01 13.87 0.67
C ALA A 30 -1.68 13.65 2.03
N ASP A 31 -1.54 14.60 2.95
CA ASP A 31 -2.01 14.45 4.34
C ASP A 31 -1.66 13.08 4.94
N GLU A 32 -0.41 12.68 4.74
CA GLU A 32 0.07 11.31 4.92
C GLU A 32 -0.14 10.82 6.35
N MET A 33 0.00 11.71 7.35
CA MET A 33 -0.22 11.37 8.76
C MET A 33 -1.65 10.86 9.01
N VAL A 34 -2.67 11.56 8.51
CA VAL A 34 -4.07 11.17 8.74
C VAL A 34 -4.44 9.99 7.87
N GLN A 35 -4.11 10.03 6.58
CA GLN A 35 -4.55 9.00 5.64
C GLN A 35 -3.92 7.64 5.93
N MET A 36 -2.62 7.61 6.29
CA MET A 36 -1.97 6.36 6.72
C MET A 36 -2.49 5.89 8.08
N ALA A 37 -2.69 6.79 9.06
CA ALA A 37 -3.26 6.42 10.35
C ALA A 37 -4.68 5.83 10.22
N MET A 38 -5.43 6.25 9.20
CA MET A 38 -6.74 5.68 8.85
C MET A 38 -6.65 4.40 7.99
N GLY A 39 -5.45 3.88 7.72
CA GLY A 39 -5.24 2.59 7.09
C GLY A 39 -5.03 2.61 5.57
N MET A 40 -4.82 3.78 4.95
CA MET A 40 -4.53 3.85 3.50
C MET A 40 -3.09 3.45 3.20
N MET A 41 -2.80 2.16 3.26
CA MET A 41 -1.52 1.59 2.87
C MET A 41 -1.70 0.13 2.44
N GLY A 42 -0.77 -0.38 1.63
CA GLY A 42 -0.82 -1.78 1.23
C GLY A 42 0.47 -2.25 0.57
N PHE A 43 0.47 -3.53 0.19
CA PHE A 43 1.60 -4.16 -0.48
C PHE A 43 1.57 -3.99 -1.97
N PHE A 44 2.78 -3.90 -2.52
CA PHE A 44 3.02 -3.99 -3.94
C PHE A 44 4.15 -4.98 -4.20
N VAL A 45 3.79 -6.25 -4.43
CA VAL A 45 4.76 -7.33 -4.64
C VAL A 45 4.99 -7.50 -6.13
N ILE A 46 6.26 -7.37 -6.54
CA ILE A 46 6.69 -7.62 -7.91
C ILE A 46 7.46 -8.94 -7.91
N HIS A 47 6.84 -9.99 -8.45
CA HIS A 47 7.51 -11.29 -8.56
C HIS A 47 8.69 -11.25 -9.55
N PRO A 48 9.75 -12.06 -9.34
CA PRO A 48 10.81 -12.24 -10.31
C PRO A 48 10.26 -12.69 -11.67
N LYS A 49 10.86 -12.18 -12.75
CA LYS A 49 10.49 -12.55 -14.12
C LYS A 49 10.74 -14.04 -14.40
N ASP A 50 11.78 -14.62 -13.79
CA ASP A 50 12.04 -16.06 -13.79
C ASP A 50 11.40 -16.71 -12.55
N PRO A 51 10.34 -17.53 -12.70
CA PRO A 51 9.68 -18.19 -11.57
C PRO A 51 10.56 -19.21 -10.83
N LYS A 52 11.70 -19.62 -11.40
CA LYS A 52 12.66 -20.52 -10.74
C LYS A 52 13.59 -19.79 -9.78
N PHE A 53 13.75 -18.49 -9.95
CA PHE A 53 14.61 -17.68 -9.09
C PHE A 53 14.07 -17.67 -7.66
N MET A 54 14.85 -18.19 -6.71
CA MET A 54 14.51 -18.27 -5.28
C MET A 54 13.11 -18.86 -5.01
N ARG A 55 12.78 -19.97 -5.68
CA ARG A 55 11.48 -20.64 -5.52
C ARG A 55 11.24 -21.06 -4.07
N VAL A 56 10.04 -20.77 -3.58
CA VAL A 56 9.52 -21.18 -2.27
C VAL A 56 8.21 -21.94 -2.43
N ASP A 57 7.83 -22.76 -1.45
CA ASP A 57 6.55 -23.48 -1.46
C ASP A 57 5.36 -22.59 -1.05
N ARG A 58 5.65 -21.54 -0.26
CA ARG A 58 4.69 -20.57 0.29
C ARG A 58 5.37 -19.20 0.39
N ASP A 59 4.63 -18.15 0.06
CA ASP A 59 5.04 -16.77 0.14
C ASP A 59 4.05 -16.02 1.05
N PHE A 60 4.57 -15.28 2.02
CA PHE A 60 3.78 -14.57 3.03
C PHE A 60 4.29 -13.14 3.16
N VAL A 61 3.35 -12.20 3.28
CA VAL A 61 3.67 -10.78 3.44
C VAL A 61 3.05 -10.26 4.74
N PHE A 62 3.84 -9.52 5.53
CA PHE A 62 3.43 -9.02 6.85
C PHE A 62 3.38 -7.51 6.85
N LEU A 63 2.18 -6.93 6.98
CA LEU A 63 2.00 -5.48 7.09
C LEU A 63 2.04 -5.12 8.56
N LEU A 64 3.11 -4.46 8.97
CA LEU A 64 3.22 -3.94 10.32
C LEU A 64 2.56 -2.57 10.36
N ASN A 65 1.47 -2.48 11.11
CA ASN A 65 0.77 -1.23 11.39
C ASN A 65 0.27 -1.26 12.84
N ALA A 66 0.11 -0.08 13.43
CA ALA A 66 -0.52 0.12 14.71
C ALA A 66 -1.61 1.19 14.57
N PHE A 67 -2.73 0.96 15.23
CA PHE A 67 -3.80 1.95 15.35
C PHE A 67 -3.84 2.42 16.79
N ASP A 68 -3.84 3.73 16.99
CA ASP A 68 -4.14 4.35 18.28
C ASP A 68 -5.65 4.61 18.34
N ILE A 69 -6.37 3.70 19.00
CA ILE A 69 -7.82 3.73 19.12
C ILE A 69 -8.22 3.46 20.56
N GLU A 70 -9.19 4.23 21.07
CA GLU A 70 -9.77 3.95 22.38
C GLU A 70 -10.69 2.70 22.26
N PRO A 71 -10.44 1.63 23.05
CA PRO A 71 -11.27 0.44 23.00
C PRO A 71 -12.73 0.74 23.37
N GLY A 72 -13.68 0.31 22.52
CA GLY A 72 -15.12 0.49 22.76
C GLY A 72 -15.69 1.85 22.35
N SER A 73 -14.88 2.72 21.75
CA SER A 73 -15.28 4.09 21.38
C SER A 73 -16.30 4.18 20.23
N TYR A 74 -16.32 3.24 19.28
CA TYR A 74 -17.37 3.13 18.25
C TYR A 74 -17.21 1.85 17.41
N VAL A 75 -18.32 1.14 17.12
CA VAL A 75 -18.36 0.11 16.06
C VAL A 75 -19.07 0.75 14.86
N PRO A 76 -18.41 0.94 13.71
CA PRO A 76 -19.09 1.43 12.51
C PRO A 76 -20.22 0.46 12.13
N ARG A 77 -21.45 0.96 12.03
CA ARG A 77 -22.58 0.27 11.40
C ARG A 77 -22.58 0.49 9.90
#